data_AF-A0A450V1N1-F1
#
_entry.id   AF-A0A450V1N1-F1
#
_cell.length_a   1.000
_cell.length_b   1.000
_cell.length_c   1.000
_cell.angle_alpha   90.00
_cell.angle_beta   90.00
_cell.angle_gamma   90.00
#
_symmetry.space_group_name_H-M   'P 1'
#
loop_
_entity.id
_entity.type
_entity.pdbx_description
1 polymer ?
#
loop_
_entity_poly.entity_id
_entity_poly.type
_entity_poly.pdbx_seq_one_letter_code
_entity_poly.pdbx_strand_id
1 'polypeptide(L)'
;MHGKDLFADGLIGLGIEAGLVRLDLGSLSVTQKDKEGNSILEHRQRVVMSVEAFLQTHRAMTGLLEHLEKTGAVTRREQPMPVEGNTESEKATPAPPPSPTGSPNFQ
;
A
#
# COMPACT_ATOMS: atom_id res chain seq x y z
N MET A 1 -7.54 -15.02 30.79
CA MET A 1 -7.36 -13.61 30.42
C MET A 1 -8.48 -13.25 29.46
N HIS A 2 -9.49 -12.48 29.90
CA HIS A 2 -10.44 -11.87 28.97
C HIS A 2 -9.69 -10.74 28.28
N GLY A 3 -9.19 -10.99 27.07
CA GLY A 3 -8.39 -10.04 26.32
C GLY A 3 -9.23 -8.81 26.01
N LYS A 4 -8.82 -7.65 26.53
CA LYS A 4 -9.35 -6.36 26.08
C LYS A 4 -8.98 -6.23 24.60
N ASP A 5 -9.99 -6.06 23.75
CA ASP A 5 -9.74 -5.82 22.33
C ASP A 5 -8.82 -4.61 22.15
N LEU A 6 -7.80 -4.76 21.31
CA LEU A 6 -6.89 -3.69 20.96
C LEU A 6 -7.33 -3.12 19.61
N PHE A 7 -7.75 -1.86 19.62
CA PHE A 7 -7.98 -1.13 18.38
C PHE A 7 -6.65 -0.84 17.68
N ALA A 8 -6.60 -1.09 16.37
CA ALA A 8 -5.49 -0.76 15.48
C ALA A 8 -6.05 -0.19 14.18
N ASP A 9 -5.43 0.86 13.64
CA ASP A 9 -5.82 1.40 12.33
C ASP A 9 -5.33 0.48 11.20
N GLY A 10 -4.23 -0.25 11.44
CA GLY A 10 -3.74 -1.23 10.49
C GLY A 10 -2.31 -1.68 10.78
N LEU A 11 -1.71 -2.33 9.77
CA LEU A 11 -0.31 -2.72 9.78
C LEU A 11 0.58 -1.52 9.44
N ILE A 12 1.57 -1.27 10.28
CA ILE A 12 2.64 -0.28 10.09
C ILE A 12 3.98 -0.93 9.76
N GLY A 13 4.06 -2.26 9.90
CA GLY A 13 5.22 -3.06 9.52
C GLY A 13 4.85 -4.52 9.32
N LEU A 14 5.52 -5.15 8.36
CA LEU A 14 5.44 -6.58 8.08
C LEU A 14 6.82 -7.07 7.68
N GLY A 15 7.29 -8.15 8.29
CA GLY A 15 8.62 -8.70 7.97
C GLY A 15 8.80 -10.13 8.43
N ILE A 16 9.90 -10.74 7.96
CA ILE A 16 10.36 -12.06 8.38
C ILE A 16 11.73 -11.91 9.03
N GLU A 17 11.87 -12.38 10.26
CA GLU A 17 13.13 -12.36 10.99
C GLU A 17 13.32 -13.69 11.72
N ALA A 18 14.49 -14.31 11.54
CA ALA A 18 14.80 -15.62 12.12
C ALA A 18 13.74 -16.70 11.84
N GLY A 19 13.12 -16.68 10.64
CA GLY A 19 12.09 -17.63 10.24
C GLY A 19 10.70 -17.38 10.85
N LEU A 20 10.52 -16.27 11.56
CA LEU A 20 9.23 -15.86 12.14
C LEU A 20 8.68 -14.63 11.42
N VAL A 21 7.38 -14.60 11.21
CA VAL A 21 6.68 -13.45 10.65
C VAL A 21 6.32 -12.48 11.79
N ARG A 22 6.63 -11.20 11.60
CA ARG A 22 6.31 -10.11 12.52
C ARG A 22 5.34 -9.15 11.85
N LEU A 23 4.22 -8.90 12.51
CA LEU A 23 3.19 -7.95 12.12
C LEU A 23 3.16 -6.85 13.17
N ASP A 24 3.50 -5.63 12.77
CA ASP A 24 3.44 -4.46 13.63
C ASP A 24 2.13 -3.72 13.35
N LEU A 25 1.23 -3.72 14.32
CA LEU A 25 0.00 -2.96 14.31
C LEU A 25 0.26 -1.56 14.87
N GLY A 26 -0.36 -0.56 14.27
CA GLY A 26 -0.29 0.82 14.74
C GLY A 26 -1.62 1.54 14.68
N SER A 27 -1.66 2.70 15.34
CA SER A 27 -2.76 3.65 15.22
C SER A 27 -2.26 5.08 15.26
N LEU A 28 -3.05 6.00 14.73
CA LEU A 28 -2.86 7.42 14.91
C LEU A 28 -2.99 7.79 16.39
N SER A 29 -2.07 8.65 16.86
CA SER A 29 -2.09 9.19 18.22
C SER A 29 -3.23 10.18 18.36
N VAL A 30 -3.98 10.03 19.44
CA VAL A 30 -5.03 10.99 19.82
C VAL A 30 -4.42 12.23 20.45
N THR A 31 -3.24 12.10 21.06
CA THR A 31 -2.63 13.15 21.89
C THR A 31 -1.41 13.80 21.26
N GLN A 32 -0.68 13.10 20.40
CA GLN A 32 0.56 13.59 19.80
C GLN A 32 0.35 13.97 18.34
N LYS A 33 0.89 15.14 17.98
CA LYS A 33 0.85 15.70 16.63
C LYS A 33 2.26 16.06 16.17
N ASP A 34 2.49 15.97 14.86
CA ASP A 34 3.73 16.45 14.24
C ASP A 34 3.73 17.98 14.10
N LYS A 35 4.80 18.52 13.50
CA LYS A 35 4.98 19.97 13.29
C LYS A 35 3.95 20.59 12.34
N GLU A 36 3.28 19.77 11.53
CA GLU A 36 2.25 20.17 10.57
C GLU A 36 0.83 20.02 11.15
N GLY A 37 0.71 19.51 12.39
CA GLY A 37 -0.54 19.34 13.12
C GLY A 37 -1.25 18.01 12.86
N ASN A 38 -0.63 17.09 12.11
CA ASN A 38 -1.17 15.76 11.84
C ASN A 38 -0.90 14.82 13.01
N SER A 39 -1.82 13.89 13.30
CA SER A 39 -1.60 12.85 14.32
C SER A 39 -0.43 11.95 13.92
N ILE A 40 0.46 11.66 14.87
CA ILE A 40 1.59 10.76 14.62
C ILE A 40 1.13 9.31 14.62
N LEU A 41 1.79 8.45 13.87
CA LEU A 41 1.53 7.01 13.88
C LEU A 41 2.30 6.33 15.03
N GLU A 42 1.57 5.67 15.92
CA GLU A 42 2.12 4.98 17.10
C GLU A 42 2.06 3.46 16.93
N HIS A 43 3.12 2.75 17.35
CA HIS A 43 3.10 1.29 17.47
C HIS A 43 2.17 0.88 18.60
N ARG A 44 1.27 -0.06 18.33
CA ARG A 44 0.27 -0.58 19.28
C ARG A 44 0.63 -1.96 19.78
N GLN A 45 0.94 -2.87 18.87
CA GLN A 45 1.23 -4.26 19.21
C GLN A 45 2.02 -4.92 18.09
N ARG A 46 2.97 -5.77 18.49
CA ARG A 46 3.60 -6.72 17.57
C ARG A 46 2.97 -8.09 17.76
N VAL A 47 2.52 -8.70 16.67
CA VAL A 47 2.16 -10.11 16.61
C VAL A 47 3.31 -10.86 15.93
N VAL A 48 3.78 -11.92 16.56
CA VAL A 48 4.83 -12.79 16.02
C VAL A 48 4.27 -14.18 15.85
N MET A 49 4.46 -14.77 14.68
CA MET A 49 3.93 -16.09 14.35
C MET A 49 4.87 -16.86 13.42
N SER A 50 4.68 -18.18 13.33
CA SER A 50 5.38 -18.99 12.33
C SER A 50 4.92 -18.64 10.91
N VAL A 51 5.71 -18.99 9.91
CA VAL A 51 5.33 -18.85 8.49
C VAL A 51 4.05 -19.63 8.19
N GLU A 52 3.89 -20.83 8.76
CA GLU A 52 2.69 -21.65 8.58
C GLU A 52 1.43 -20.96 9.13
N ALA A 53 1.51 -20.42 10.35
CA ALA A 53 0.41 -19.69 10.97
C ALA A 53 0.06 -18.43 10.17
N PHE A 54 1.06 -17.75 9.61
CA PHE A 54 0.84 -16.61 8.72
C PHE A 54 0.05 -17.01 7.46
N LEU A 55 0.42 -18.11 6.79
CA LEU A 55 -0.31 -18.59 5.61
C LEU A 55 -1.76 -18.95 5.94
N GLN A 56 -2.01 -19.56 7.10
CA GLN A 56 -3.37 -19.83 7.56
C GLN A 56 -4.16 -18.55 7.82
N THR A 57 -3.54 -17.58 8.50
CA THR A 57 -4.15 -16.29 8.81
C THR A 57 -4.47 -15.52 7.52
N HIS A 58 -3.55 -15.51 6.55
CA HIS A 58 -3.76 -14.89 5.25
C HIS A 58 -4.98 -15.48 4.53
N ARG A 59 -5.11 -16.81 4.47
CA ARG A 59 -6.29 -17.46 3.87
C ARG A 59 -7.60 -17.03 4.55
N ALA A 60 -7.62 -16.95 5.87
CA ALA A 60 -8.79 -16.48 6.62
C ALA A 60 -9.13 -15.01 6.30
N MET A 61 -8.12 -14.14 6.24
CA MET A 61 -8.29 -12.73 5.89
C MET A 61 -8.80 -12.55 4.45
N THR A 62 -8.27 -13.30 3.47
CA THR A 62 -8.76 -13.25 2.08
C THR A 62 -10.19 -13.75 1.97
N GLY A 63 -10.55 -14.85 2.65
CA GLY A 63 -11.92 -15.35 2.66
C GLY A 63 -12.91 -14.37 3.29
N LEU A 64 -12.51 -13.65 4.34
CA LEU A 64 -13.31 -12.57 4.92
C LEU A 64 -13.51 -11.42 3.94
N LEU A 65 -12.45 -11.00 3.22
CA LEU A 65 -12.55 -9.95 2.21
C LEU A 65 -13.55 -10.35 1.09
N GLU A 66 -13.46 -11.56 0.57
CA GLU A 66 -14.40 -12.08 -0.44
C GLU A 66 -15.86 -12.05 0.06
N HIS A 67 -16.07 -12.34 1.35
CA HIS A 67 -17.40 -12.25 1.95
C HIS A 67 -17.89 -10.81 1.99
N LEU A 68 -17.05 -9.86 2.41
CA LEU A 68 -17.39 -8.43 2.46
C LEU A 68 -17.69 -7.86 1.07
N GLU A 69 -16.99 -8.32 0.04
CA GLU A 69 -17.28 -7.97 -1.36
C GLU A 69 -18.65 -8.49 -1.79
N LYS A 70 -18.96 -9.75 -1.50
CA LYS A 70 -20.26 -10.38 -1.84
C LYS A 70 -21.44 -9.69 -1.16
N THR A 71 -21.26 -9.17 0.06
CA THR A 71 -22.31 -8.41 0.77
C THR A 71 -22.39 -6.95 0.35
N GLY A 72 -21.53 -6.49 -0.57
CA GLY A 72 -21.46 -5.10 -1.01
C GLY A 72 -20.89 -4.13 0.04
N ALA A 73 -20.28 -4.64 1.11
CA ALA A 73 -19.68 -3.82 2.17
C ALA A 73 -18.35 -3.20 1.74
N VAL A 74 -17.65 -3.85 0.81
CA VAL A 74 -16.42 -3.35 0.18
C VAL A 74 -16.55 -3.54 -1.32
N THR A 75 -16.12 -2.53 -2.09
CA THR A 75 -15.97 -2.66 -3.55
C THR A 75 -14.49 -2.75 -3.88
N ARG A 76 -14.11 -3.77 -4.65
CA ARG A 76 -12.77 -3.85 -5.20
C ARG A 76 -12.57 -2.72 -6.18
N ARG A 77 -11.66 -1.78 -5.88
CA ARG A 77 -11.16 -0.86 -6.89
C ARG A 77 -10.25 -1.66 -7.81
N GLU A 78 -10.68 -1.91 -9.03
CA GLU A 78 -9.74 -2.33 -10.08
C GLU A 78 -8.73 -1.19 -10.24
N GLN A 79 -7.44 -1.49 -10.06
CA GLN A 79 -6.41 -0.55 -10.49
C GLN A 79 -6.58 -0.35 -12.00
N PRO A 80 -6.59 0.89 -12.51
CA PRO A 80 -6.56 1.08 -13.95
C PRO A 80 -5.29 0.42 -14.48
N MET A 81 -5.45 -0.65 -15.26
CA MET A 81 -4.35 -1.19 -16.06
C MET A 81 -3.82 -0.05 -16.95
N PRO A 82 -2.51 0.03 -17.21
CA PRO A 82 -2.01 0.96 -18.21
C PRO A 82 -2.72 0.61 -19.51
N VAL A 83 -3.49 1.55 -20.05
CA VAL A 83 -3.98 1.46 -21.43
C VAL A 83 -2.75 1.39 -22.32
N GLU A 84 -2.41 0.18 -22.79
CA GLU A 84 -1.52 0.01 -23.93
C GLU A 84 -2.14 0.82 -25.07
N GLY A 85 -1.45 1.90 -25.44
CA GLY A 85 -1.87 2.83 -26.47
C GLY A 85 -2.06 2.09 -27.79
N ASN A 86 -3.31 1.80 -28.11
CA ASN A 86 -3.67 1.28 -29.41
C ASN A 86 -3.53 2.41 -30.43
N THR A 87 -2.77 2.11 -31.48
CA THR A 87 -2.45 3.00 -32.59
C THR A 87 -3.73 3.32 -33.36
N GLU A 88 -4.12 4.59 -33.41
CA GLU A 88 -4.95 5.12 -34.49
C GLU A 88 -4.32 6.39 -35.07
N SER A 89 -4.09 6.31 -36.38
CA SER A 89 -3.57 7.39 -37.21
C SER A 89 -4.63 8.44 -37.43
N GLU A 90 -4.38 9.68 -37.00
CA GLU A 90 -5.06 10.86 -37.53
C GLU A 90 -4.06 12.01 -37.79
N LYS A 91 -3.54 11.99 -39.02
CA LYS A 91 -3.27 13.12 -39.92
C LYS A 91 -3.14 14.53 -39.28
N ALA A 92 -1.91 15.03 -39.17
CA ALA A 92 -1.63 16.47 -39.13
C ALA A 92 -0.22 16.80 -39.71
N THR A 93 -0.21 17.87 -40.51
CA THR A 93 0.82 18.57 -41.31
C THR A 93 2.19 18.77 -40.61
N PRO A 94 3.33 18.85 -41.35
CA PRO A 94 4.68 18.89 -40.77
C PRO A 94 5.01 20.22 -40.06
N ALA A 95 5.62 20.13 -38.87
CA ALA A 95 6.22 21.23 -38.13
C ALA A 95 7.76 21.25 -38.34
N PRO A 96 8.43 22.43 -38.23
CA PRO A 96 9.80 22.67 -38.72
C PRO A 96 10.91 22.03 -37.84
N PRO A 97 12.16 21.93 -38.35
CA PRO A 97 13.23 21.16 -37.70
C PRO A 97 13.74 21.79 -36.38
N PRO A 98 14.29 20.97 -35.46
CA PRO A 98 14.83 21.46 -34.20
C PRO A 98 16.13 22.27 -34.40
N SER A 99 16.25 23.38 -33.67
CA SER A 99 17.49 24.16 -33.55
C SER A 99 18.54 23.40 -32.71
N PRO A 100 19.83 23.54 -33.03
CA PRO A 100 20.87 22.64 -32.52
C PRO A 100 21.25 22.88 -31.06
N THR A 101 21.45 21.75 -30.39
CA THR A 101 21.97 21.53 -29.03
C THR A 101 23.26 22.30 -28.77
N GLY A 102 23.30 23.09 -27.69
CA GLY A 102 24.50 23.75 -27.21
C GLY A 102 24.58 23.69 -25.69
N SER A 103 25.30 22.71 -25.14
CA SER A 103 25.93 22.80 -23.81
C SER A 103 27.05 21.75 -23.72
N PRO A 104 28.33 22.18 -23.68
CA PRO A 104 29.47 21.30 -23.50
C PRO A 104 29.75 21.11 -22.01
N ASN A 105 29.76 19.86 -21.55
CA ASN A 105 30.38 19.51 -20.27
C ASN A 105 31.40 18.41 -20.51
N PHE A 106 32.66 18.81 -20.74
CA PHE A 106 33.87 18.06 -20.42
C PHE A 106 35.07 19.01 -20.42
N GLN A 107 35.52 19.41 -19.23
CA GLN A 107 36.92 19.47 -18.80
C GLN A 107 36.96 19.37 -17.27
#